data_AF-A0A6N7XR26-F1
#
_entry.id   AF-A0A6N7XR26-F1
#
_cell.length_a   1.000
_cell.length_b   1.000
_cell.length_c   1.000
_cell.angle_alpha   90.00
_cell.angle_beta   90.00
_cell.angle_gamma   90.00
#
_symmetry.space_group_name_H-M   'P 1'
#
loop_
_entity.id
_entity.type
_entity.pdbx_description
1 polymer ?
#
loop_
_entity_poly.entity_id
_entity_poly.type
_entity_poly.pdbx_seq_one_letter_code
_entity_poly.pdbx_strand_id
1 'polypeptide(L)'
;MTGATSKCGHCKSQVKACLRQALAERDATAVAPSSSAGLAPAAVPAPTQELRIHGVYRHFKGDFYLVEDVARHSETGEEYVVYRKLYGDGSLWVRPKDMFLSPVDRQKHPEATQEFRFQLQDIPSIAGH
;
A
#
# COMPACT_ATOMS: atom_id res chain seq x y z
N MET A 1 37.80 -34.31 -26.98
CA MET A 1 37.14 -33.67 -25.83
C MET A 1 36.65 -32.30 -26.27
N THR A 2 35.40 -32.20 -26.75
CA THR A 2 34.82 -30.95 -27.29
C THR A 2 33.89 -30.33 -26.25
N GLY A 3 34.37 -29.28 -25.58
CA GLY A 3 33.56 -28.46 -24.68
C GLY A 3 32.67 -27.51 -25.47
N ALA A 4 31.35 -27.67 -25.36
CA ALA A 4 30.37 -26.79 -25.97
C ALA A 4 30.08 -25.61 -25.02
N THR A 5 30.66 -24.45 -25.28
CA THR A 5 30.25 -23.18 -24.67
C THR A 5 29.01 -22.63 -25.40
N SER A 6 27.82 -22.87 -24.87
CA SER A 6 26.60 -22.21 -25.38
C SER A 6 26.33 -20.91 -24.60
N LYS A 7 26.93 -19.81 -25.06
CA LYS A 7 26.53 -18.45 -24.66
C LYS A 7 25.33 -18.02 -25.51
N CYS A 8 24.12 -18.39 -25.09
CA CYS A 8 22.91 -17.83 -25.69
C CYS A 8 22.55 -16.50 -25.00
N GLY A 9 22.98 -15.37 -25.58
CA GLY A 9 22.59 -14.01 -25.15
C GLY A 9 21.13 -13.66 -25.43
N HIS A 10 20.39 -14.52 -26.13
CA HIS A 10 19.03 -14.29 -26.60
C HIS A 10 17.97 -14.42 -25.47
N CYS A 11 18.21 -15.27 -24.47
CA CYS A 11 17.31 -15.42 -23.33
C CYS A 11 17.38 -14.22 -22.38
N LYS A 12 18.56 -13.59 -22.20
CA LYS A 12 18.73 -12.42 -21.33
C LYS A 12 18.06 -11.17 -21.91
N SER A 13 18.07 -11.01 -23.23
CA SER A 13 17.40 -9.89 -23.91
C SER A 13 15.88 -10.03 -23.86
N GLN A 14 15.34 -11.25 -24.03
CA GLN A 14 13.89 -11.47 -23.93
C GLN A 14 13.36 -11.25 -22.51
N VAL A 15 14.07 -11.72 -21.48
CA VAL A 15 13.67 -11.47 -20.08
C VAL A 15 13.70 -9.97 -19.74
N LYS A 16 14.71 -9.23 -20.22
CA LYS A 16 14.82 -7.79 -19.99
C LYS A 16 13.77 -6.99 -20.76
N ALA A 17 13.40 -7.42 -21.96
CA ALA A 17 12.33 -6.80 -22.75
C ALA A 17 10.96 -7.05 -22.11
N CYS A 18 10.68 -8.28 -21.69
CA CYS A 18 9.46 -8.67 -21.00
C CYS A 18 9.31 -7.91 -19.66
N LEU A 19 10.41 -7.78 -18.90
CA LEU A 19 10.41 -6.99 -17.66
C LEU A 19 10.12 -5.51 -17.91
N ARG A 20 10.69 -4.91 -18.97
CA ARG A 20 10.40 -3.51 -19.32
C ARG A 20 8.95 -3.31 -19.77
N GLN A 21 8.40 -4.25 -20.54
CA GLN A 21 6.99 -4.21 -20.95
C GLN A 21 6.07 -4.31 -19.74
N ALA A 22 6.31 -5.26 -18.84
CA ALA A 22 5.53 -5.41 -17.62
C ALA A 22 5.62 -4.19 -16.69
N LEU A 23 6.78 -3.53 -16.60
CA LEU A 23 6.92 -2.29 -15.83
C LEU A 23 6.18 -1.11 -16.50
N ALA A 24 6.24 -0.99 -17.83
CA ALA A 24 5.51 0.05 -18.56
C ALA A 24 3.98 -0.14 -18.52
N GLU A 25 3.49 -1.38 -18.50
CA GLU A 25 2.06 -1.69 -18.35
C GLU A 25 1.54 -1.40 -16.93
N ARG A 26 2.41 -1.51 -15.92
CA ARG A 26 2.07 -1.14 -14.52
C ARG A 26 1.84 0.37 -14.37
N ASP A 27 2.59 1.21 -15.07
CA ASP A 27 2.35 2.67 -15.11
C ASP A 27 1.10 3.04 -15.91
N ALA A 28 0.72 2.23 -16.91
CA ALA A 28 -0.45 2.49 -17.77
C ALA A 28 -1.79 2.00 -17.18
N THR A 29 -1.78 1.03 -16.26
CA THR A 29 -3.01 0.43 -15.68
C THR A 29 -3.49 1.15 -14.42
N ALA A 30 -3.31 2.47 -14.36
CA ALA A 30 -4.09 3.35 -13.49
C ALA A 30 -5.44 3.67 -14.18
N VAL A 31 -6.26 2.67 -14.48
CA VAL A 31 -7.63 2.89 -14.94
C VAL A 31 -8.59 2.01 -14.15
N ALA A 32 -9.56 2.70 -13.55
CA ALA A 32 -10.58 2.23 -12.61
C ALA A 32 -11.39 1.01 -13.08
N PRO A 33 -11.93 0.19 -12.16
CA PRO A 33 -13.00 -0.72 -12.51
C PRO A 33 -14.34 0.02 -12.41
N SER A 34 -14.96 0.21 -13.57
CA SER A 34 -16.41 0.25 -13.74
C SER A 34 -16.99 -1.16 -13.61
N SER A 35 -18.01 -1.39 -12.76
CA SER A 35 -19.19 -2.20 -13.12
C SER A 35 -20.29 -2.15 -12.06
N SER A 36 -21.52 -2.13 -12.55
CA SER A 36 -22.83 -2.19 -11.89
C SER A 36 -23.16 -3.55 -11.25
N ALA A 37 -23.75 -3.53 -10.05
CA ALA A 37 -24.98 -4.27 -9.68
C ALA A 37 -25.24 -4.19 -8.16
N GLY A 38 -26.50 -3.95 -7.78
CA GLY A 38 -27.02 -4.30 -6.45
C GLY A 38 -27.40 -3.11 -5.56
N LEU A 39 -28.70 -2.80 -5.53
CA LEU A 39 -29.31 -1.84 -4.61
C LEU A 39 -29.33 -2.44 -3.19
N ALA A 40 -28.56 -1.86 -2.26
CA ALA A 40 -28.65 -2.06 -0.81
C ALA A 40 -28.28 -0.74 -0.11
N PRO A 41 -28.86 -0.47 1.07
CA PRO A 41 -29.38 0.85 1.44
C PRO A 41 -28.26 1.86 1.67
N ALA A 42 -28.60 3.14 1.50
CA ALA A 42 -27.73 4.30 1.67
C ALA A 42 -26.84 4.21 2.92
N ALA A 43 -25.68 3.58 2.76
CA ALA A 43 -24.60 3.62 3.71
C ALA A 43 -24.05 5.03 3.62
N VAL A 44 -24.25 5.80 4.68
CA VAL A 44 -23.57 7.08 4.90
C VAL A 44 -22.11 6.86 4.51
N PRO A 45 -21.55 7.57 3.50
CA PRO A 45 -20.17 7.32 3.11
C PRO A 45 -19.32 7.62 4.35
N ALA A 46 -18.76 6.56 4.94
CA ALA A 46 -17.83 6.70 6.03
C ALA A 46 -16.71 7.63 5.54
N PRO A 47 -16.21 8.56 6.37
CA PRO A 47 -15.15 9.47 5.97
C PRO A 47 -13.97 8.64 5.49
N THR A 48 -13.79 8.56 4.18
CA THR A 48 -12.81 7.68 3.54
C THR A 48 -11.55 8.52 3.41
N GLN A 49 -10.61 8.29 4.32
CA GLN A 49 -9.31 8.97 4.28
C GLN A 49 -8.52 8.48 3.07
N GLU A 50 -7.95 9.39 2.29
CA GLU A 50 -7.10 9.03 1.15
C GLU A 50 -5.77 8.44 1.66
N LEU A 51 -5.41 7.26 1.15
CA LEU A 51 -4.15 6.61 1.49
C LEU A 51 -3.02 7.24 0.66
N ARG A 52 -2.03 7.82 1.34
CA ARG A 52 -0.84 8.41 0.74
C ARG A 52 0.32 7.43 0.81
N ILE A 53 0.74 6.95 -0.36
CA ILE A 53 1.94 6.11 -0.48
C ILE A 53 3.17 6.94 -0.10
N HIS A 54 4.13 6.33 0.59
CA HIS A 54 5.29 6.99 1.21
C HIS A 54 4.93 8.04 2.26
N GLY A 55 3.70 8.02 2.78
CA GLY A 55 3.26 8.85 3.90
C GLY A 55 3.64 8.26 5.25
N VAL A 56 3.92 9.12 6.24
CA VAL A 56 4.11 8.73 7.64
C VAL A 56 2.76 8.77 8.36
N TYR A 57 2.38 7.67 8.97
CA TYR A 57 1.15 7.50 9.71
C TYR A 57 1.44 7.29 11.18
N ARG A 58 0.67 7.96 12.04
CA ARG A 58 0.68 7.74 13.48
C ARG A 58 -0.46 6.81 13.88
N HIS A 59 -0.13 5.76 14.61
CA HIS A 59 -1.12 4.88 15.20
C HIS A 59 -1.71 5.53 16.46
N PHE A 60 -2.98 5.23 16.78
CA PHE A 60 -3.65 5.80 17.96
C PHE A 60 -2.93 5.51 19.30
N LYS A 61 -2.08 4.46 19.35
CA LYS A 61 -1.24 4.13 20.51
C LYS A 61 0.01 5.00 20.65
N GLY A 62 0.37 5.77 19.61
CA GLY A 62 1.48 6.73 19.64
C GLY A 62 2.61 6.43 18.64
N ASP A 63 2.77 5.18 18.20
CA ASP A 63 3.88 4.79 17.31
C ASP A 63 3.70 5.27 15.86
N PHE A 64 4.82 5.44 15.16
CA PHE A 64 4.86 5.88 13.76
C PHE A 64 5.18 4.73 12.80
N TYR A 65 4.55 4.81 11.63
CA TYR A 65 4.66 3.81 10.57
C TYR A 65 4.76 4.53 9.21
N LEU A 66 5.55 3.99 8.29
CA LEU A 66 5.65 4.45 6.91
C LEU A 66 4.84 3.53 6.02
N VAL A 67 3.93 4.07 5.21
CA VAL A 67 3.25 3.29 4.16
C VAL A 67 4.18 3.18 2.97
N GLU A 68 4.54 1.96 2.59
CA GLU A 68 5.46 1.69 1.48
C GLU A 68 4.70 1.54 0.16
N ASP A 69 3.62 0.75 0.16
CA ASP A 69 2.80 0.52 -1.04
C ASP A 69 1.43 -0.12 -0.68
N VAL A 70 0.58 -0.32 -1.68
CA VAL A 70 -0.64 -1.14 -1.60
C VAL A 70 -0.44 -2.41 -2.42
N ALA A 71 -0.55 -3.55 -1.75
CA ALA A 71 -0.57 -4.86 -2.37
C ALA A 71 -2.01 -5.31 -2.66
N ARG A 72 -2.19 -6.08 -3.73
CA ARG A 72 -3.46 -6.74 -4.05
C ARG A 72 -3.35 -8.23 -3.76
N HIS A 73 -4.27 -8.77 -2.98
CA HIS A 73 -4.32 -10.18 -2.68
C HIS A 73 -4.68 -10.97 -3.95
N SER A 74 -3.84 -11.91 -4.35
CA SER A 74 -3.99 -12.57 -5.66
C SER A 74 -5.23 -13.45 -5.78
N GLU A 75 -5.70 -14.04 -4.67
CA GLU A 75 -6.83 -14.97 -4.68
C GLU A 75 -8.18 -14.26 -4.48
N THR A 76 -8.21 -13.23 -3.63
CA THR A 76 -9.46 -12.51 -3.28
C THR A 76 -9.60 -11.18 -4.01
N GLY A 77 -8.50 -10.64 -4.53
CA GLY A 77 -8.46 -9.33 -5.17
C GLY A 77 -8.52 -8.15 -4.20
N GLU A 78 -8.56 -8.40 -2.89
CA GLU A 78 -8.64 -7.37 -1.85
C GLU A 78 -7.35 -6.54 -1.75
N GLU A 79 -7.49 -5.26 -1.40
CA GLU A 79 -6.37 -4.35 -1.23
C GLU A 79 -5.82 -4.40 0.20
N TYR A 80 -4.50 -4.49 0.31
CA TYR A 80 -3.75 -4.51 1.55
C TYR A 80 -2.72 -3.40 1.55
N VAL A 81 -2.59 -2.68 2.67
CA VAL A 81 -1.55 -1.69 2.88
C VAL A 81 -0.31 -2.40 3.38
N VAL A 82 0.81 -2.19 2.68
CA VAL A 82 2.14 -2.62 3.09
C VAL A 82 2.81 -1.43 3.79
N TYR A 83 3.16 -1.61 5.06
CA TYR A 83 3.71 -0.53 5.88
C TYR A 83 4.85 -1.02 6.78
N ARG A 84 5.76 -0.12 7.10
CA ARG A 84 6.96 -0.37 7.90
C ARG A 84 6.87 0.36 9.23
N LYS A 85 7.36 -0.26 10.30
CA LYS A 85 7.57 0.42 11.58
C LYS A 85 8.68 1.47 11.44
N LEU A 86 8.48 2.67 11.99
CA LEU A 86 9.54 3.68 12.11
C LEU A 86 10.22 3.64 13.49
N TYR A 87 10.11 2.52 14.19
CA TYR A 87 10.68 2.28 15.50
C TYR A 87 11.24 0.85 15.58
N GLY A 88 12.10 0.62 16.56
CA GLY A 88 12.68 -0.71 16.83
C GLY A 88 13.45 -1.27 15.62
N ASP A 89 13.04 -2.45 15.18
CA ASP A 89 13.67 -3.24 14.11
C ASP A 89 13.26 -2.81 12.69
N GLY A 90 12.28 -1.91 12.55
CA GLY A 90 11.83 -1.44 11.24
C GLY A 90 11.20 -2.52 10.37
N SER A 91 10.57 -3.53 10.98
CA SER A 91 9.94 -4.64 10.24
C SER A 91 8.76 -4.20 9.38
N LEU A 92 8.50 -4.97 8.32
CA LEU A 92 7.47 -4.75 7.31
C LEU A 92 6.21 -5.57 7.62
N TRP A 93 5.04 -4.95 7.53
CA TRP A 93 3.74 -5.50 7.89
C TRP A 93 2.72 -5.26 6.78
N VAL A 94 1.69 -6.10 6.74
CA VAL A 94 0.61 -6.02 5.77
C VAL A 94 -0.74 -6.08 6.49
N ARG A 95 -1.70 -5.25 6.08
CA ARG A 95 -3.04 -5.18 6.68
C ARG A 95 -4.09 -4.79 5.64
N PRO A 96 -5.33 -5.30 5.71
CA PRO A 96 -6.40 -4.87 4.81
C PRO A 96 -6.57 -3.34 4.81
N LYS A 97 -6.72 -2.74 3.62
CA LYS A 97 -6.84 -1.29 3.43
C LYS A 97 -8.01 -0.70 4.19
N ASP A 98 -9.17 -1.34 4.15
CA ASP A 98 -10.37 -0.88 4.86
C ASP A 98 -10.15 -0.82 6.37
N MET A 99 -9.44 -1.82 6.93
CA MET A 99 -9.12 -1.84 8.36
C MET A 99 -8.08 -0.80 8.76
N PHE A 100 -7.17 -0.46 7.85
CA PHE A 100 -6.13 0.55 8.06
C PHE A 100 -6.73 1.96 8.10
N LEU A 101 -7.62 2.27 7.16
CA LEU A 101 -8.30 3.57 7.05
C LEU A 101 -9.53 3.69 7.96
N SER A 102 -9.85 2.66 8.72
CA SER A 102 -10.99 2.67 9.64
C SER A 102 -10.83 3.68 10.79
N PRO A 103 -11.93 4.29 11.26
CA PRO A 103 -11.95 5.09 12.47
C PRO A 103 -11.60 4.26 13.72
N VAL A 104 -11.09 4.93 14.76
CA VAL A 104 -10.92 4.32 16.08
C VAL A 104 -12.30 4.08 16.69
N ASP A 105 -12.46 2.90 17.28
CA ASP A 105 -13.65 2.58 18.07
C ASP A 105 -13.59 3.34 19.40
N ARG A 106 -14.24 4.51 19.45
CA ARG A 106 -14.31 5.36 20.65
C ARG A 106 -15.06 4.71 21.82
N GLN A 107 -15.90 3.70 21.56
CA GLN A 107 -16.57 2.98 22.65
C GLN A 107 -15.57 2.10 23.42
N LYS A 108 -14.59 1.53 22.72
CA LYS A 108 -13.54 0.71 23.32
C LYS A 108 -12.36 1.52 23.83
N HIS A 109 -12.07 2.65 23.17
CA HIS A 109 -10.93 3.52 23.47
C HIS A 109 -11.40 4.97 23.65
N PRO A 110 -12.06 5.30 24.78
CA PRO A 110 -12.53 6.65 25.06
C PRO A 110 -11.38 7.66 25.21
N GLU A 111 -10.18 7.21 25.55
CA GLU A 111 -8.97 8.04 25.71
C GLU A 111 -8.31 8.42 24.37
N ALA A 112 -8.73 7.82 23.26
CA ALA A 112 -8.10 8.06 21.97
C ALA A 112 -8.43 9.49 21.47
N THR A 113 -7.42 10.36 21.46
CA THR A 113 -7.53 11.73 20.91
C THR A 113 -7.67 11.74 19.38
N GLN A 114 -7.25 10.65 18.73
CA GLN A 114 -7.20 10.50 17.29
C GLN A 114 -8.50 9.90 16.72
N GLU A 115 -8.94 10.38 15.55
CA GLU A 115 -10.18 9.91 14.89
C GLU A 115 -9.98 8.58 14.14
N PHE A 116 -8.85 8.40 13.48
CA PHE A 116 -8.53 7.21 12.67
C PHE A 116 -7.54 6.29 13.36
N ARG A 117 -7.57 4.98 13.08
CA ARG A 117 -6.58 4.06 13.64
C ARG A 117 -5.15 4.44 13.25
N PHE A 118 -4.99 4.88 12.01
CA PHE A 118 -3.77 5.42 11.43
C PHE A 118 -4.06 6.79 10.82
N GLN A 119 -3.48 7.84 11.40
CA GLN A 119 -3.65 9.21 10.92
C GLN A 119 -2.38 9.66 10.21
N LEU A 120 -2.53 10.13 8.97
CA LEU A 120 -1.44 10.72 8.21
C LEU A 120 -0.87 11.92 8.97
N GLN A 121 0.45 11.98 9.08
CA GLN A 121 1.17 13.10 9.70
C GLN A 121 1.93 13.86 8.62
N ASP A 122 1.78 15.18 8.61
CA ASP A 122 2.62 16.06 7.81
C ASP A 122 3.85 16.44 8.65
N ILE A 123 5.02 15.97 8.23
CA ILE A 123 6.29 16.21 8.92
C ILE A 123 7.12 17.13 8.01
N PRO A 124 7.17 18.44 8.28
CA PRO A 124 7.94 19.37 7.47
C PRO A 124 9.45 19.13 7.65
N SER A 125 10.22 19.36 6.59
CA SER A 125 11.68 19.38 6.71
C SER A 125 12.10 20.58 7.56
N ILE A 126 12.86 20.32 8.62
CA ILE A 126 13.50 21.37 9.42
C ILE A 126 14.81 21.87 8.77
N ALA A 127 15.41 21.04 7.92
CA ALA A 127 16.56 21.43 7.12
C ALA A 127 16.02 22.23 5.94
N GLY A 128 15.91 23.55 6.11
CA GLY A 128 15.61 24.46 5.02
C GLY A 128 16.73 24.41 4.00
N HIS A 129 16.48 23.75 2.87
CA HIS A 129 17.33 23.82 1.68
C HIS A 129 16.56 24.54 0.58
#